data_AF-A0A370PLR2-F1
#
_entry.id   AF-A0A370PLR2-F1
#
_cell.length_a   1.000
_cell.length_b   1.000
_cell.length_c   1.000
_cell.angle_alpha   90.00
_cell.angle_beta   90.00
_cell.angle_gamma   90.00
#
_symmetry.space_group_name_H-M   'P 1'
#
loop_
_entity.id
_entity.type
_entity.pdbx_description
1 polymer ?
#
loop_
_entity_poly.entity_id
_entity_poly.type
_entity_poly.pdbx_seq_one_letter_code
_entity_poly.pdbx_strand_id
1 'polypeptide(L)'
;MRATFALRSAARTPLIRFLGRRSVPQSVDHTPRPHPASPSGILPDSFAAYRIKAQQHGPLGRASFSQGIGRSSGASLGPVQPKQGEFFDRDELPARFHRLPWSEAEIEAIETGGASLFA
;
A
#
# COMPACT_ATOMS: atom_id res chain seq x y z
N MET A 1 -14.62 63.80 39.37
CA MET A 1 -13.71 63.01 38.49
C MET A 1 -14.50 62.04 37.62
N ARG A 2 -14.81 62.35 36.34
CA ARG A 2 -15.05 61.37 35.24
C ARG A 2 -14.85 61.98 33.82
N ALA A 3 -14.04 63.03 33.68
CA ALA A 3 -13.75 63.66 32.38
C ALA A 3 -12.76 62.86 31.50
N THR A 4 -12.23 61.74 32.00
CA THR A 4 -11.12 60.99 31.39
C THR A 4 -11.57 59.86 30.44
N PHE A 5 -12.84 59.41 30.49
CA PHE A 5 -13.27 58.25 29.71
C PHE A 5 -13.60 58.60 28.24
N ALA A 6 -14.36 59.67 28.01
CA ALA A 6 -14.77 60.10 26.66
C ALA A 6 -13.60 60.64 25.79
N LEU A 7 -12.61 61.29 26.40
CA LEU A 7 -11.42 61.77 25.70
C LEU A 7 -10.46 60.64 25.31
N ARG A 8 -10.40 59.54 26.08
CA ARG A 8 -9.59 58.36 25.71
C ARG A 8 -10.17 57.56 24.56
N SER A 9 -11.50 57.52 24.41
CA SER A 9 -12.17 56.85 23.28
C SER A 9 -12.03 57.61 21.96
N ALA A 10 -11.84 58.93 21.99
CA ALA A 10 -11.63 59.74 20.80
C ALA A 10 -10.19 59.65 20.25
N ALA A 11 -9.22 59.23 21.06
CA ALA A 11 -7.81 59.14 20.67
C ALA A 11 -7.43 57.86 19.92
N ARG A 12 -8.31 56.85 19.88
CA ARG A 12 -8.05 55.57 19.19
C ARG A 12 -9.25 55.19 18.35
N THR A 13 -9.13 55.34 17.04
CA THR A 13 -10.10 54.79 16.09
C THR A 13 -9.93 53.27 16.05
N PRO A 14 -10.95 52.46 16.41
CA PRO A 14 -10.84 51.02 16.28
C PRO A 14 -10.79 50.66 14.79
N LEU A 15 -9.74 49.95 14.37
CA LEU A 15 -9.58 49.49 12.98
C LEU A 15 -10.60 48.43 12.57
N ILE A 16 -11.40 47.93 13.52
CA ILE A 16 -12.43 46.93 13.28
C ILE A 16 -13.73 47.66 12.95
N ARG A 17 -14.21 47.47 11.73
CA ARG A 17 -15.55 47.93 11.32
C ARG A 17 -16.57 46.89 11.75
N PHE A 18 -17.52 47.28 12.60
CA PHE A 18 -18.69 46.45 12.90
C PHE A 18 -19.60 46.41 11.67
N LEU A 19 -19.33 45.46 10.78
CA LEU A 19 -20.28 45.06 9.73
C LEU A 19 -21.53 44.57 10.48
N GLY A 20 -22.69 45.17 10.23
CA GLY A 20 -23.96 44.86 10.92
C GLY A 20 -24.42 43.41 10.76
N ARG A 21 -25.71 43.13 10.96
CA ARG A 21 -26.25 41.76 10.82
C ARG A 21 -25.93 41.21 9.42
N ARG A 22 -25.04 40.21 9.36
CA ARG A 22 -24.73 39.49 8.12
C ARG A 22 -25.95 38.67 7.72
N SER A 23 -26.43 38.83 6.49
CA SER A 23 -27.43 37.95 5.90
C SER A 23 -26.74 36.74 5.27
N VAL A 24 -27.27 35.54 5.52
CA VAL A 24 -26.80 34.34 4.82
C VAL A 24 -27.43 34.36 3.42
N PRO A 25 -26.63 34.22 2.34
CA PRO A 25 -27.19 34.11 0.99
C PRO A 25 -28.12 32.90 0.92
N GLN A 26 -29.34 33.11 0.44
CA GLN A 26 -30.37 32.05 0.33
C GLN A 26 -30.02 31.00 -0.73
N SER A 27 -29.25 31.39 -1.74
CA SER A 27 -28.79 30.51 -2.80
C SER A 27 -27.29 30.65 -2.97
N VAL A 28 -26.57 29.56 -2.74
CA VAL A 28 -25.14 29.44 -3.03
C VAL A 28 -24.98 28.44 -4.16
N ASP A 29 -24.08 28.73 -5.09
CA ASP A 29 -23.73 27.78 -6.14
C ASP A 29 -22.88 26.65 -5.55
N HIS A 30 -23.42 25.43 -5.58
CA HIS A 30 -22.79 24.21 -5.12
C HIS A 30 -22.27 23.33 -6.28
N THR A 31 -22.17 23.89 -7.48
CA THR A 31 -21.53 23.18 -8.60
C THR A 31 -20.13 22.74 -8.18
N PRO A 32 -19.80 21.44 -8.28
CA PRO A 32 -18.45 20.98 -8.04
C PRO A 32 -17.51 21.73 -8.98
N ARG A 33 -16.38 22.20 -8.46
CA ARG A 33 -15.37 22.92 -9.23
C ARG A 33 -13.98 22.40 -8.86
N PRO A 34 -13.07 22.27 -9.83
CA PRO A 34 -11.71 21.87 -9.54
C PRO A 34 -11.05 22.92 -8.65
N HIS A 35 -10.22 22.46 -7.71
CA HIS A 35 -9.44 23.35 -6.87
C HIS A 35 -8.44 24.15 -7.74
N PRO A 36 -8.22 25.46 -7.52
CA PRO A 36 -7.30 26.25 -8.33
C PRO A 36 -5.86 25.75 -8.29
N ALA A 37 -5.46 25.07 -7.21
CA ALA A 37 -4.16 24.43 -7.08
C ALA A 37 -4.14 22.94 -7.49
N SER A 38 -5.19 22.46 -8.18
CA SER A 38 -5.23 21.07 -8.65
C SER A 38 -4.23 20.88 -9.80
N PRO A 39 -3.34 19.88 -9.76
CA PRO A 39 -2.39 19.62 -10.85
C PRO A 39 -3.04 19.36 -12.21
N SER A 40 -4.24 18.77 -12.23
CA SER A 40 -4.98 18.45 -13.45
C SER A 40 -5.99 19.51 -13.86
N GLY A 41 -6.40 20.38 -12.93
CA GLY A 41 -7.45 21.39 -13.17
C GLY A 41 -8.83 20.83 -13.58
N ILE A 42 -9.06 19.52 -13.48
CA ILE A 42 -10.28 18.84 -13.93
C ILE A 42 -10.88 18.04 -12.76
N LEU A 43 -12.21 18.02 -12.67
CA LEU A 43 -12.92 17.18 -11.70
C LEU A 43 -12.82 15.70 -12.07
N PRO A 44 -12.69 14.78 -11.11
CA PRO A 44 -12.77 13.35 -11.41
C PRO A 44 -14.18 12.98 -11.90
N ASP A 45 -14.29 12.33 -13.06
CA ASP A 45 -15.59 11.91 -13.62
C ASP A 45 -16.32 10.92 -12.70
N SER A 46 -15.60 9.94 -12.13
CA SER A 46 -16.09 9.02 -11.11
C SER A 46 -14.95 8.29 -10.41
N PHE A 47 -15.18 7.78 -9.19
CA PHE A 47 -14.22 6.91 -8.51
C PHE A 47 -13.89 5.65 -9.33
N ALA A 48 -14.86 5.12 -10.09
CA ALA A 48 -14.67 4.00 -10.99
C ALA A 48 -13.70 4.33 -12.14
N ALA A 49 -13.86 5.49 -12.79
CA ALA A 49 -12.97 5.96 -13.84
C ALA A 49 -11.55 6.25 -13.31
N TYR A 50 -11.45 6.84 -12.11
CA TYR A 50 -10.17 7.02 -11.42
C TYR A 50 -9.48 5.67 -11.16
N ARG A 51 -10.19 4.67 -10.62
CA ARG A 51 -9.65 3.31 -10.38
C ARG A 51 -9.10 2.67 -11.65
N ILE A 52 -9.78 2.85 -12.79
CA ILE A 52 -9.31 2.34 -14.09
C ILE A 52 -8.02 3.04 -14.52
N LYS A 53 -7.91 4.37 -14.36
CA LYS A 53 -6.73 5.15 -14.77
C LYS A 53 -5.53 4.96 -13.83
N ALA A 54 -5.77 4.79 -12.53
CA ALA A 54 -4.74 4.67 -11.50
C ALA A 54 -4.07 3.29 -11.47
N GLN A 55 -4.70 2.25 -12.04
CA GLN A 55 -4.10 0.92 -12.18
C GLN A 55 -3.14 0.88 -13.38
N GLN A 56 -2.05 1.62 -13.28
CA GLN A 56 -0.96 1.54 -14.27
C GLN A 56 -0.05 0.34 -14.02
N HIS A 57 0.04 -0.14 -12.78
CA HIS A 57 0.86 -1.29 -12.40
C HIS A 57 0.11 -2.15 -11.38
N GLY A 58 -0.13 -3.41 -11.72
CA GLY A 58 -0.75 -4.38 -10.83
C GLY A 58 -1.81 -5.24 -11.53
N PRO A 59 -1.99 -6.50 -11.10
CA PRO A 59 -2.80 -7.47 -11.83
C PRO A 59 -4.29 -7.13 -11.89
N LEU A 60 -4.77 -6.13 -11.14
CA LEU A 60 -6.20 -5.85 -10.97
C LEU A 60 -6.87 -5.10 -12.15
N GLY A 61 -6.13 -4.78 -13.22
CA GLY A 61 -6.65 -4.15 -14.42
C GLY A 61 -7.65 -5.05 -15.14
N ARG A 62 -8.86 -4.53 -15.40
CA ARG A 62 -9.97 -5.22 -16.11
C ARG A 62 -9.65 -5.76 -17.52
N ALA A 63 -8.43 -5.60 -18.02
CA ALA A 63 -8.04 -5.91 -19.39
C ALA A 63 -7.08 -7.11 -19.56
N SER A 64 -6.68 -7.84 -18.52
CA SER A 64 -5.76 -8.99 -18.73
C SER A 64 -6.01 -10.24 -17.88
N PHE A 65 -7.17 -10.33 -17.23
CA PHE A 65 -7.59 -11.54 -16.51
C PHE A 65 -8.15 -12.66 -17.40
N SER A 66 -8.30 -12.44 -18.71
CA SER A 66 -8.81 -13.47 -19.62
C SER A 66 -7.76 -14.50 -20.04
N GLN A 67 -6.47 -14.24 -19.82
CA GLN A 67 -5.36 -15.08 -20.29
C GLN A 67 -4.25 -15.29 -19.24
N GLY A 68 -4.55 -15.03 -17.96
CA GLY A 68 -3.58 -15.17 -16.87
C GLY A 68 -3.77 -16.48 -16.09
N ILE A 69 -2.65 -17.16 -15.80
CA ILE A 69 -2.56 -18.38 -14.98
C ILE A 69 -3.30 -18.24 -13.63
N GLY A 70 -3.44 -17.02 -13.10
CA GLY A 70 -4.02 -16.74 -11.77
C GLY A 70 -5.53 -16.94 -11.59
N ARG A 71 -6.31 -17.32 -12.63
CA ARG A 71 -7.73 -17.71 -12.47
C ARG A 71 -7.97 -19.21 -12.54
N SER A 72 -7.03 -19.94 -13.10
CA SER A 72 -7.10 -21.38 -13.28
C SER A 72 -6.65 -22.07 -12.00
N SER A 73 -7.39 -23.06 -11.51
CA SER A 73 -6.91 -23.90 -10.40
C SER A 73 -5.56 -24.49 -10.79
N GLY A 74 -4.59 -24.55 -9.88
CA GLY A 74 -3.28 -25.13 -10.17
C GLY A 74 -3.37 -26.54 -10.77
N ALA A 75 -4.39 -27.32 -10.41
CA ALA A 75 -4.68 -28.63 -11.00
C ALA A 75 -5.00 -28.60 -12.50
N SER A 76 -5.54 -27.49 -13.02
CA SER A 76 -5.87 -27.33 -14.44
C SER A 76 -4.68 -26.93 -15.31
N LEU A 77 -3.53 -26.59 -14.70
CA LEU A 77 -2.28 -26.28 -15.40
C LEU A 77 -1.49 -27.54 -15.78
N GLY A 78 -1.96 -28.72 -15.36
CA GLY A 78 -1.29 -30.00 -15.57
C GLY A 78 -0.18 -30.28 -14.55
N PRO A 79 0.35 -31.52 -14.55
CA PRO A 79 1.47 -31.88 -13.69
C PRO A 79 2.72 -31.09 -14.11
N VAL A 80 3.37 -30.46 -13.14
CA VAL A 80 4.64 -29.74 -13.35
C VAL A 80 5.75 -30.79 -13.37
N GLN A 81 6.39 -30.95 -14.53
CA GLN A 81 7.53 -31.85 -14.73
C GLN A 81 8.77 -31.01 -15.00
N PRO A 82 9.95 -31.42 -14.51
CA PRO A 82 11.17 -30.69 -14.79
C PRO A 82 11.52 -30.90 -16.27
N LYS A 83 12.26 -29.95 -16.86
CA LYS A 83 12.74 -30.14 -18.23
C LYS A 83 13.77 -31.26 -18.27
N GLN A 84 14.05 -31.78 -19.45
CA GLN A 84 15.07 -32.81 -19.61
C GLN A 84 16.42 -32.34 -19.06
N GLY A 85 16.93 -33.02 -18.03
CA GLY A 85 18.18 -32.69 -17.34
C GLY A 85 18.04 -31.74 -16.15
N GLU A 86 16.83 -31.22 -15.89
CA GLU A 86 16.48 -30.56 -14.64
C GLU A 86 15.86 -31.58 -13.69
N PHE A 87 16.03 -31.37 -12.39
CA PHE A 87 15.50 -32.22 -11.32
C PHE A 87 14.92 -31.31 -10.24
N PHE A 88 13.83 -31.71 -9.60
CA PHE A 88 13.22 -30.89 -8.55
C PHE A 88 13.97 -31.03 -7.23
N ASP A 89 14.36 -32.26 -6.92
CA ASP A 89 15.05 -32.59 -5.69
C ASP A 89 16.48 -33.05 -5.94
N ARG A 90 17.34 -32.82 -4.94
CA ARG A 90 18.73 -33.27 -4.98
C ARG A 90 18.85 -34.79 -4.91
N ASP A 91 17.84 -35.46 -4.39
CA ASP A 91 17.81 -36.92 -4.26
C ASP A 91 17.62 -37.60 -5.63
N GLU A 92 17.11 -36.86 -6.63
CA GLU A 92 16.99 -37.32 -8.01
C GLU A 92 18.31 -37.19 -8.80
N LEU A 93 19.29 -36.43 -8.27
CA LEU A 93 20.63 -36.28 -8.86
C LEU A 93 21.53 -37.48 -8.51
N PRO A 94 22.71 -37.61 -9.14
CA PRO A 94 23.71 -38.60 -8.72
C PRO A 94 24.11 -38.44 -7.24
N ALA A 95 24.44 -39.55 -6.57
CA ALA A 95 24.72 -39.63 -5.12
C ALA A 95 25.72 -38.59 -4.59
N ARG A 96 26.67 -38.13 -5.42
CA ARG A 96 27.62 -37.06 -5.08
C ARG A 96 26.97 -35.71 -4.71
N PHE A 97 25.72 -35.50 -5.13
CA PHE A 97 24.95 -34.29 -4.85
C PHE A 97 23.94 -34.46 -3.72
N HIS A 98 23.77 -35.68 -3.22
CA HIS A 98 22.87 -35.97 -2.11
C HIS A 98 23.43 -35.36 -0.82
N ARG A 99 22.56 -35.17 0.16
CA ARG A 99 23.00 -34.80 1.52
C ARG A 99 23.70 -36.01 2.13
N LEU A 100 24.78 -35.77 2.88
CA LEU A 100 25.43 -36.83 3.66
C LEU A 100 24.44 -37.32 4.73
N PRO A 101 24.12 -38.63 4.78
CA PRO A 101 23.34 -39.18 5.88
C PRO A 101 24.21 -39.15 7.15
N TRP A 102 23.64 -38.68 8.26
CA TRP A 102 24.32 -38.74 9.56
C TRP A 102 24.16 -40.12 10.18
N SER A 103 25.24 -40.64 10.73
CA SER A 103 25.24 -41.84 11.56
C SER A 103 24.69 -41.54 12.96
N GLU A 104 24.17 -42.56 13.64
CA GLU A 104 23.62 -42.42 15.00
C GLU A 104 24.65 -41.82 15.97
N ALA A 105 25.92 -42.22 15.83
CA ALA A 105 27.02 -41.71 16.64
C ALA A 105 27.30 -40.21 16.37
N GLU A 106 27.20 -39.76 15.11
CA GLU A 106 27.34 -38.34 14.76
C GLU A 106 26.17 -37.52 15.30
N ILE A 107 24.95 -38.07 15.23
CA ILE A 107 23.75 -37.43 15.80
C ILE A 107 23.94 -37.27 17.32
N GLU A 108 24.32 -38.33 18.03
CA GLU A 108 24.58 -38.29 19.47
C GLU A 108 25.72 -37.32 19.81
N ALA A 109 26.81 -37.31 19.04
CA ALA A 109 27.91 -36.37 19.24
C ALA A 109 27.45 -34.92 19.06
N ILE A 110 26.54 -34.63 18.12
CA ILE A 110 25.98 -33.29 17.94
C ILE A 110 25.05 -32.94 19.12
N GLU A 111 24.15 -33.84 19.52
CA GLU A 111 23.20 -33.62 20.61
C GLU A 111 23.87 -33.43 21.96
N THR A 112 24.95 -34.16 22.22
CA THR A 112 25.74 -34.06 23.45
C THR A 112 26.77 -32.92 23.41
N GLY A 113 26.85 -32.16 22.31
CA GLY A 113 27.87 -31.12 22.12
C GLY A 113 29.31 -31.65 22.07
N GLY A 114 29.48 -32.91 21.69
CA GLY A 114 30.76 -33.61 21.59
C GLY A 114 31.14 -34.40 22.84
N ALA A 115 30.30 -34.46 23.87
CA ALA A 115 30.64 -35.16 25.12
C ALA A 115 30.72 -36.69 24.94
N SER A 116 29.90 -37.28 24.07
CA SER A 116 29.92 -38.73 23.81
C SER A 116 31.20 -39.23 23.13
N LEU A 117 32.01 -38.34 22.52
CA LEU A 117 33.28 -38.70 21.86
C LEU A 117 34.44 -38.93 22.86
N PHE A 118 34.30 -38.46 24.10
CA PHE A 118 35.35 -38.48 25.13
C PHE A 118 34.94 -39.19 26.42
N ALA A 119 33.74 -39.78 26.46
CA ALA A 119 33.21 -40.51 27.60
C ALA A 119 33.68 -41.98 27.65
#